data_AF-A0AAU0R323-F1
#
_entry.id   AF-A0AAU0R323-F1
#
_cell.length_a   1.000
_cell.length_b   1.000
_cell.length_c   1.000
_cell.angle_alpha   90.00
_cell.angle_beta   90.00
_cell.angle_gamma   90.00
#
_symmetry.space_group_name_H-M   'P 1'
#
loop_
_entity.id
_entity.type
_entity.pdbx_description
1 polymer ?
#
loop_
_entity_poly.entity_id
_entity_poly.type
_entity_poly.pdbx_seq_one_letter_code
_entity_poly.pdbx_strand_id
1 'polypeptide(L)'
;MKEWSIIPLKWNDIFILILFATSCLLAGWILTMIHILKVKPEKLILYRKIRVVRYFVNSEIARAARDKEYIIRGSGAGIVLLFIGIIAIIAIIAMICCLNSLLVHLNDIFRLK
;
A
#
# COMPACT_ATOMS: atom_id res chain seq x y z
N MET A 1 -25.74 22.93 -4.54
CA MET A 1 -24.83 21.77 -4.63
C MET A 1 -25.34 20.76 -3.63
N LYS A 2 -25.64 19.51 -4.04
CA LYS A 2 -26.17 18.48 -3.15
C LYS A 2 -25.24 18.35 -1.94
N GLU A 3 -25.80 18.38 -0.74
CA GLU A 3 -25.10 18.11 0.50
C GLU A 3 -24.41 16.75 0.38
N TRP A 4 -23.10 16.77 0.16
CA TRP A 4 -22.29 15.58 0.36
C TRP A 4 -22.42 15.31 1.85
N SER A 5 -23.17 14.27 2.20
CA SER A 5 -23.35 13.86 3.58
C SER A 5 -21.97 13.79 4.23
N ILE A 6 -21.76 14.62 5.26
CA ILE A 6 -20.62 14.55 6.16
C ILE A 6 -20.82 13.26 6.96
N ILE A 7 -20.65 12.11 6.33
CA ILE A 7 -20.49 10.86 7.06
C ILE A 7 -19.07 10.97 7.60
N PRO A 8 -18.89 11.14 8.93
CA PRO A 8 -17.56 11.24 9.49
C PRO A 8 -16.84 9.95 9.16
N LEU A 9 -15.72 10.07 8.45
CA LEU A 9 -14.88 8.93 8.10
C LEU A 9 -14.47 8.24 9.41
N LYS A 10 -14.86 6.98 9.61
CA LYS A 10 -14.58 6.30 10.87
C LYS A 10 -13.10 6.00 10.93
N TRP A 11 -12.51 6.09 12.12
CA TRP A 11 -11.12 5.67 12.35
C TRP A 11 -10.83 4.25 11.85
N ASN A 12 -11.83 3.37 11.88
CA ASN A 12 -11.74 2.02 11.31
C ASN A 12 -11.51 2.04 9.79
N ASP A 13 -12.16 2.94 9.05
CA ASP A 13 -12.01 3.03 7.59
C ASP A 13 -10.62 3.54 7.21
N ILE A 14 -10.08 4.50 7.99
CA ILE A 14 -8.71 5.00 7.84
C ILE A 14 -7.70 3.87 8.10
N PHE A 15 -7.92 3.09 9.17
CA PHE A 15 -7.05 1.97 9.51
C PHE A 15 -7.05 0.88 8.43
N ILE A 16 -8.24 0.54 7.90
CA ILE A 16 -8.37 -0.41 6.79
C ILE A 16 -7.61 0.11 5.56
N LEU A 17 -7.72 1.41 5.25
CA LEU A 17 -7.03 2.00 4.11
C LEU A 17 -5.50 1.97 4.28
N ILE A 18 -4.98 2.20 5.50
CA ILE A 18 -3.55 2.07 5.82
C ILE A 18 -3.08 0.63 5.65
N LEU A 19 -3.83 -0.34 6.17
CA LEU A 19 -3.50 -1.77 6.02
C LEU A 19 -3.50 -2.19 4.55
N PHE A 20 -4.49 -1.73 3.79
CA PHE A 20 -4.57 -1.98 2.36
C PHE A 20 -3.35 -1.39 1.64
N ALA A 21 -3.06 -0.11 1.84
CA ALA A 21 -1.93 0.58 1.21
C ALA A 21 -0.58 -0.10 1.51
N THR A 22 -0.34 -0.42 2.78
CA THR A 22 0.90 -1.11 3.21
C THR A 22 1.00 -2.52 2.63
N SER A 23 -0.10 -3.26 2.54
CA SER A 23 -0.12 -4.59 1.91
C SER A 23 0.19 -4.52 0.40
N CYS A 24 -0.36 -3.53 -0.31
CA CYS A 24 -0.05 -3.29 -1.73
C CYS A 24 1.44 -2.96 -1.93
N LEU A 25 2.00 -2.10 -1.09
CA LEU A 25 3.44 -1.77 -1.14
C LEU A 25 4.31 -2.99 -0.89
N LEU A 26 3.99 -3.79 0.13
CA LEU A 26 4.72 -5.02 0.45
C LEU A 26 4.66 -6.04 -0.70
N ALA A 27 3.47 -6.28 -1.25
CA ALA A 27 3.30 -7.21 -2.37
C ALA A 27 4.00 -6.70 -3.64
N GLY A 28 3.81 -5.43 -3.99
CA GLY A 28 4.45 -4.79 -5.13
C GLY A 28 5.98 -4.79 -5.03
N TRP A 29 6.51 -4.54 -3.82
CA TRP A 29 7.94 -4.61 -3.54
C TRP A 29 8.52 -6.00 -3.73
N ILE A 30 7.85 -7.03 -3.19
CA ILE A 30 8.28 -8.43 -3.34
C ILE A 30 8.28 -8.84 -4.81
N LEU A 31 7.21 -8.53 -5.55
CA LEU A 31 7.11 -8.83 -6.98
C LEU A 31 8.19 -8.11 -7.79
N THR A 32 8.46 -6.83 -7.49
CA THR A 32 9.53 -6.05 -8.13
C THR A 32 10.91 -6.66 -7.85
N MET A 33 11.16 -7.11 -6.62
CA MET A 33 12.40 -7.78 -6.25
C MET A 33 12.62 -9.09 -7.02
N ILE A 34 11.56 -9.86 -7.24
CA ILE A 34 11.63 -11.14 -7.96
C ILE A 34 11.75 -10.92 -9.48
N HIS A 35 10.82 -10.15 -10.06
CA HIS A 35 10.64 -10.10 -11.51
C HIS A 35 11.49 -9.03 -12.21
N ILE A 36 11.76 -7.90 -11.54
CA ILE A 36 12.51 -6.77 -12.12
C ILE A 36 13.97 -6.81 -11.68
N LEU A 37 14.22 -6.81 -10.37
CA LEU A 37 15.57 -6.75 -9.81
C LEU A 37 16.27 -8.12 -9.76
N LYS A 38 15.52 -9.21 -9.99
CA LYS A 38 16.02 -10.61 -9.99
C LYS A 38 16.83 -10.94 -8.74
N VAL A 39 16.42 -10.40 -7.59
CA VAL A 39 17.10 -10.60 -6.31
C VAL A 39 16.84 -12.01 -5.82
N LYS A 40 17.90 -12.70 -5.38
CA LYS A 40 17.77 -14.03 -4.77
C LYS A 40 16.87 -13.96 -3.53
N PRO A 41 15.85 -14.81 -3.39
CA PRO A 41 14.87 -14.74 -2.31
C PRO A 41 15.50 -14.90 -0.92
N GLU A 42 16.62 -15.62 -0.82
CA GLU A 42 17.40 -15.79 0.41
C GLU A 42 17.92 -14.48 1.00
N LYS A 43 18.08 -13.43 0.18
CA LYS A 43 18.50 -12.09 0.61
C LYS A 43 17.34 -11.24 1.13
N LEU A 44 16.08 -11.64 0.91
CA LEU A 44 14.92 -10.97 1.47
C LEU A 44 14.72 -11.39 2.94
N ILE A 45 14.85 -10.45 3.86
CA ILE A 45 14.67 -10.70 5.31
C ILE A 45 13.28 -11.28 5.59
N LEU A 46 12.25 -10.78 4.90
CA LEU A 46 10.86 -11.25 5.04
C LEU A 46 10.70 -12.71 4.60
N TYR A 47 11.39 -13.13 3.54
CA TYR A 47 11.40 -14.53 3.08
C TYR A 47 11.98 -15.49 4.14
N ARG A 48 13.01 -15.04 4.87
CA ARG A 48 13.63 -15.80 5.95
C ARG A 48 12.73 -15.92 7.17
N LYS A 49 12.07 -14.83 7.57
CA LYS A 49 11.32 -14.78 8.85
C LYS A 49 9.86 -15.22 8.74
N ILE A 50 9.18 -15.00 7.62
CA ILE A 50 7.72 -15.18 7.52
C ILE A 50 7.39 -16.34 6.57
N ARG A 51 6.72 -17.38 7.10
CA ARG A 51 6.36 -18.59 6.34
C ARG A 51 5.45 -18.28 5.14
N VAL A 52 4.48 -17.39 5.32
CA VAL A 52 3.53 -16.99 4.25
C VAL A 52 4.27 -16.29 3.10
N VAL A 53 5.17 -15.35 3.42
CA VAL A 53 6.00 -14.68 2.42
C VAL A 53 6.88 -15.68 1.68
N ARG A 54 7.47 -16.64 2.40
CA ARG A 54 8.28 -17.71 1.81
C ARG A 54 7.48 -18.53 0.79
N TYR A 55 6.27 -18.95 1.17
CA TYR A 55 5.38 -19.70 0.31
C TYR A 55 5.00 -18.90 -0.95
N PHE A 56 4.62 -17.64 -0.77
CA PHE A 56 4.27 -16.74 -1.87
C PHE A 56 5.44 -16.57 -2.85
N VAL A 57 6.63 -16.20 -2.36
CA VAL A 57 7.83 -16.00 -3.18
C VAL A 57 8.20 -17.26 -3.95
N ASN A 58 8.16 -18.43 -3.31
CA ASN A 58 8.46 -19.70 -3.99
C ASN A 58 7.43 -20.03 -5.06
N SER A 59 6.15 -19.75 -4.81
CA SER A 59 5.09 -19.94 -5.80
C SER A 59 5.27 -19.01 -7.02
N GLU A 60 5.70 -17.76 -6.79
CA GLU A 60 5.98 -16.80 -7.86
C GLU A 60 7.19 -17.21 -8.70
N ILE A 61 8.28 -17.64 -8.08
CA ILE A 61 9.48 -18.13 -8.78
C ILE A 61 9.14 -19.37 -9.62
N ALA A 62 8.37 -20.31 -9.07
CA ALA A 62 7.94 -21.51 -9.79
C ALA A 62 7.01 -21.21 -10.98
N ARG A 63 6.24 -20.11 -10.92
CA ARG A 63 5.42 -19.64 -12.05
C ARG A 63 6.28 -18.94 -13.10
N ALA A 64 7.17 -18.04 -12.67
CA ALA A 64 8.11 -17.34 -13.55
C ALA A 64 9.03 -18.30 -14.34
N ALA A 65 9.41 -19.43 -13.74
CA ALA A 65 10.22 -20.45 -14.41
C ALA A 65 9.46 -21.22 -15.51
N ARG A 66 8.13 -21.28 -15.45
CA ARG A 66 7.29 -22.04 -16.38
C ARG A 66 6.76 -21.21 -17.54
N ASP A 67 6.59 -19.90 -17.34
CA ASP A 67 5.96 -19.02 -18.33
C ASP A 67 6.72 -17.69 -18.43
N LYS A 68 7.25 -17.42 -19.63
CA LYS A 68 7.98 -16.17 -19.92
C LYS A 68 7.05 -14.96 -19.99
N GLU A 69 5.80 -15.13 -20.42
CA GLU A 69 4.81 -14.03 -20.40
C GLU A 69 4.43 -13.65 -18.98
N TYR A 70 4.40 -14.64 -18.07
CA TYR A 70 4.15 -14.40 -16.65
C TYR A 70 5.17 -13.46 -16.02
N ILE A 71 6.43 -13.49 -16.45
CA ILE A 71 7.47 -12.58 -15.95
C ILE A 71 7.12 -11.12 -16.28
N ILE A 72 6.63 -10.87 -17.50
CA ILE A 72 6.24 -9.53 -17.95
C ILE A 72 5.01 -9.05 -17.19
N ARG A 73 3.99 -9.92 -17.06
CA ARG A 73 2.76 -9.62 -16.30
C ARG A 73 3.05 -9.38 -14.82
N GLY A 74 3.92 -10.20 -14.22
CA GLY A 74 4.37 -10.08 -12.82
C GLY A 74 5.18 -8.80 -12.57
N SER A 75 6.03 -8.40 -13.51
CA SER A 75 6.74 -7.12 -13.48
C SER A 75 5.76 -5.93 -13.52
N GLY A 76 4.78 -5.99 -14.44
CA GLY A 76 3.73 -4.97 -14.53
C GLY A 76 2.88 -4.89 -13.26
N ALA A 77 2.45 -6.04 -12.74
CA ALA A 77 1.68 -6.11 -11.49
C ALA A 77 2.46 -5.54 -10.29
N GLY A 78 3.77 -5.80 -10.21
CA GLY A 78 4.64 -5.25 -9.17
C GLY A 78 4.65 -3.72 -9.18
N ILE A 79 4.84 -3.10 -10.35
CA ILE A 79 4.86 -1.64 -10.51
C ILE A 79 3.49 -1.03 -10.18
N VAL A 80 2.41 -1.62 -10.71
CA VAL A 80 1.04 -1.12 -10.46
C VAL A 80 0.69 -1.16 -8.98
N LEU A 81 1.03 -2.25 -8.28
CA LEU A 81 0.79 -2.36 -6.83
C LEU A 81 1.57 -1.33 -6.02
N LEU A 82 2.83 -1.07 -6.40
CA LEU A 82 3.62 -0.01 -5.77
C LEU A 82 2.98 1.36 -5.98
N PHE A 83 2.52 1.64 -7.20
CA PHE A 83 1.89 2.92 -7.54
C PHE A 83 0.58 3.14 -6.76
N ILE A 84 -0.28 2.13 -6.71
CA ILE A 84 -1.53 2.17 -5.92
C ILE A 84 -1.23 2.40 -4.44
N GLY A 85 -0.25 1.68 -3.90
CA GLY A 85 0.16 1.82 -2.50
C GLY A 85 0.67 3.22 -2.17
N ILE A 86 1.49 3.82 -3.04
CA ILE A 86 2.01 5.19 -2.87
C ILE A 86 0.87 6.21 -2.92
N ILE A 87 -0.02 6.12 -3.91
CA ILE A 87 -1.16 7.04 -4.03
C ILE A 87 -2.04 6.96 -2.79
N ALA A 88 -2.32 5.74 -2.30
CA ALA A 88 -3.14 5.55 -1.11
C ALA A 88 -2.49 6.19 0.12
N ILE A 89 -1.17 6.05 0.33
CA ILE A 89 -0.46 6.72 1.43
C ILE A 89 -0.53 8.25 1.29
N ILE A 90 -0.30 8.80 0.09
CA ILE A 90 -0.39 10.25 -0.14
C ILE A 90 -1.79 10.76 0.20
N ALA A 91 -2.83 10.05 -0.23
CA ALA A 91 -4.21 10.40 0.06
C ALA A 91 -4.52 10.37 1.58
N ILE A 92 -4.02 9.35 2.29
CA ILE A 92 -4.14 9.26 3.76
C ILE A 92 -3.46 10.46 4.43
N ILE A 93 -2.24 10.81 4.03
CA ILE A 93 -1.50 11.94 4.60
C ILE A 93 -2.24 13.26 4.34
N ALA A 94 -2.69 13.50 3.10
CA ALA A 94 -3.42 14.70 2.74
C ALA A 94 -4.70 14.87 3.58
N MET A 95 -5.43 13.77 3.79
CA MET A 95 -6.62 13.76 4.62
C MET A 95 -6.31 14.09 6.09
N ILE A 96 -5.25 13.53 6.67
CA ILE A 96 -4.83 13.84 8.05
C ILE A 96 -4.45 15.31 8.19
N CYS A 97 -3.67 15.86 7.25
CA CYS A 97 -3.29 17.27 7.26
C CYS A 97 -4.51 18.20 7.18
N CYS A 98 -5.49 17.86 6.34
CA CYS A 98 -6.72 18.62 6.20
C CYS A 98 -7.56 18.60 7.49
N LEU A 99 -7.68 17.43 8.14
CA LEU A 99 -8.33 17.31 9.45
C LEU A 99 -7.63 18.16 10.53
N ASN A 100 -6.29 18.12 10.56
CA ASN A 100 -5.54 18.87 11.55
C ASN A 100 -5.69 20.39 11.37
N SER A 101 -5.63 20.88 10.12
CA SER A 101 -5.87 22.29 9.81
C SER A 101 -7.29 22.74 10.20
N LEU A 102 -8.30 21.90 9.95
CA LEU A 102 -9.67 22.16 10.37
C LEU A 102 -9.82 22.24 11.90
N LEU A 103 -9.16 21.32 12.63
CA LEU A 103 -9.18 21.31 14.11
C LEU A 103 -8.55 22.57 14.71
N VAL A 104 -7.42 23.04 14.17
CA VAL A 104 -6.78 24.28 14.60
C VAL A 104 -7.70 25.48 14.39
N HIS A 105 -8.29 25.61 13.19
CA HIS A 105 -9.22 26.70 12.89
C HIS A 105 -10.47 26.69 13.79
N LEU A 106 -11.04 25.52 14.09
CA LEU A 106 -12.17 25.41 15.01
C LEU A 106 -11.76 25.83 16.43
N ASN A 107 -10.60 25.39 16.91
CA ASN A 107 -10.10 25.75 18.24
C ASN A 107 -9.88 27.26 18.39
N ASP A 108 -9.38 27.93 17.36
CA ASP A 108 -9.23 29.39 17.36
C ASP A 108 -10.59 30.11 17.42
N ILE A 109 -11.59 29.64 16.67
CA ILE A 109 -12.96 30.19 16.72
C ILE A 109 -13.58 30.03 18.11
N PHE A 110 -13.40 28.86 18.75
CA PHE A 110 -13.95 28.60 20.08
C PHE A 110 -13.18 29.32 21.20
N ARG A 111 -11.89 29.64 21.02
CA ARG A 111 -11.12 30.45 21.98
C ARG A 111 -11.40 31.95 21.92
N LEU A 112 -11.90 32.44 20.78
CA LEU A 112 -12.25 33.84 20.58
C LEU A 112 -13.68 34.20 21.04
N LYS A 113 -14.42 33.23 21.59
CA LYS A 113 -15.80 33.37 22.09
C LYS A 113 -15.83 33.18 23.60
#